data_AF-A0A1Y0RKP9-F1
#
_entry.id   AF-A0A1Y0RKP9-F1
#
_cell.length_a   1.000
_cell.length_b   1.000
_cell.length_c   1.000
_cell.angle_alpha   90.00
_cell.angle_beta   90.00
_cell.angle_gamma   90.00
#
_symmetry.space_group_name_H-M   'P 1'
#
loop_
_entity.id
_entity.type
_entity.pdbx_description
1 polymer ?
#
loop_
_entity_poly.entity_id
_entity_poly.type
_entity_poly.pdbx_seq_one_letter_code
_entity_poly.pdbx_strand_id
1 'polypeptide(L)' 'MINSLLLQDFSVTIPGGQVIALIGKSGCGKSTLAKLITGLYKTQLGNICYGYYNQQDISLECLRQQVVLLPQ' A
#
# COMPACT_ATOMS: atom_id res chain seq x y z
N MET A 1 25.66 3.49 -6.35
CA MET A 1 24.21 3.24 -6.49
C MET A 1 23.52 3.75 -5.23
N ILE A 2 22.79 4.86 -5.29
CA ILE A 2 22.02 5.35 -4.15
C ILE A 2 20.70 4.58 -4.16
N ASN A 3 20.55 3.60 -3.28
CA ASN A 3 19.30 2.87 -3.10
C ASN A 3 18.38 3.74 -2.25
N SER A 4 17.62 4.65 -2.88
CA SER A 4 16.73 5.55 -2.15
C SER A 4 15.43 4.84 -1.79
N LEU A 5 15.31 4.38 -0.55
CA LEU A 5 14.06 3.86 -0.01
C LEU A 5 13.05 5.01 0.11
N LEU A 6 11.94 4.95 -0.66
CA LEU A 6 10.90 5.99 -0.67
C LEU A 6 9.98 5.94 0.55
N LEU A 7 9.80 4.75 1.14
CA LEU A 7 9.05 4.53 2.38
C LEU A 7 10.00 3.81 3.34
N GLN A 8 10.29 4.43 4.47
CA GLN A 8 11.18 3.92 5.51
C GLN A 8 10.45 4.01 6.83
N ASP A 9 10.42 2.90 7.58
CA ASP A 9 9.78 2.81 8.90
C ASP A 9 8.36 3.41 8.95
N PHE A 10 7.58 3.13 7.91
CA PHE A 10 6.23 3.65 7.76
C PHE A 10 5.21 2.62 8.27
N SER A 11 4.44 3.00 9.29
CA SER A 11 3.35 2.20 9.84
C SER A 11 2.07 3.03 9.89
N VAL A 12 0.98 2.48 9.39
CA VAL A 12 -0.34 3.11 9.43
C VAL A 12 -1.44 2.07 9.56
N THR A 13 -2.49 2.39 10.31
CA THR A 13 -3.73 1.60 10.37
C THR A 13 -4.85 2.40 9.74
N ILE A 14 -5.50 1.83 8.72
CA ILE A 14 -6.65 2.42 8.05
C ILE A 14 -7.91 1.72 8.57
N PRO A 15 -8.71 2.37 9.44
CA PRO A 15 -9.97 1.82 9.90
C PRO A 15 -11.00 1.70 8.76
N GLY A 16 -11.76 0.60 8.77
CA GLY A 16 -12.84 0.37 7.82
C GLY A 16 -13.96 1.43 7.94
N GLY A 17 -14.59 1.75 6.82
CA GLY A 17 -15.68 2.73 6.76
C GLY A 17 -15.25 4.20 6.85
N GLN A 18 -13.94 4.48 6.86
CA GLN A 18 -13.42 5.84 6.87
C GLN A 18 -12.89 6.27 5.51
N VAL A 19 -13.03 7.57 5.23
CA VAL A 19 -12.37 8.24 4.10
C VAL A 19 -11.10 8.88 4.63
N ILE A 20 -9.95 8.49 4.08
CA ILE A 20 -8.64 8.97 4.51
C ILE A 20 -7.95 9.67 3.34
N ALA A 21 -7.40 10.86 3.62
CA ALA A 21 -6.57 11.58 2.66
C ALA A 21 -5.08 11.37 2.96
N LEU A 22 -4.32 10.89 1.96
CA LEU A 22 -2.86 10.83 2.02
C LEU A 22 -2.26 12.06 1.33
N ILE A 23 -1.69 12.97 2.12
CA ILE A 23 -1.12 14.24 1.63
C ILE A 23 0.40 14.28 1.78
N GLY A 24 1.06 15.08 0.95
CA GLY A 24 2.51 15.26 0.99
C GLY A 24 3.09 15.81 -0.31
N LYS A 25 4.35 16.25 -0.27
CA LYS A 25 5.06 16.83 -1.44
C LYS A 25 5.16 15.84 -2.61
N SER A 26 5.32 16.33 -3.84
CA SER A 26 5.62 15.44 -4.98
C SER A 26 6.89 14.64 -4.70
N GLY A 27 6.91 13.37 -5.11
CA GLY A 27 8.05 12.46 -4.88
C GLY A 27 8.12 11.82 -3.48
N CYS A 28 7.27 12.19 -2.52
CA CYS A 28 7.33 11.63 -1.16
C CYS A 28 6.79 10.18 -1.02
N GLY A 29 6.48 9.50 -2.12
CA GLY A 29 6.07 8.09 -2.11
C GLY A 29 4.56 7.80 -2.06
N LYS A 30 3.67 8.80 -2.18
CA LYS A 30 2.20 8.58 -2.14
C LYS A 30 1.70 7.55 -3.16
N SER A 31 2.03 7.73 -4.44
CA SER A 31 1.65 6.80 -5.50
C SER A 31 2.33 5.44 -5.34
N THR A 32 3.52 5.40 -4.74
CA THR A 32 4.21 4.14 -4.41
C THR A 32 3.45 3.38 -3.32
N LEU A 33 2.99 4.06 -2.27
CA LEU A 33 2.18 3.47 -1.21
C LEU A 33 0.87 2.91 -1.78
N ALA A 34 0.18 3.67 -2.65
CA ALA A 34 -1.04 3.19 -3.30
C ALA A 34 -0.79 1.89 -4.10
N LYS A 35 0.30 1.83 -4.88
CA LYS A 35 0.68 0.63 -5.65
C LYS A 35 1.06 -0.56 -4.77
N LEU A 36 1.64 -0.33 -3.59
CA LEU A 36 1.93 -1.39 -2.61
C LEU A 36 0.62 -1.94 -2.04
N ILE A 37 -0.29 -1.06 -1.59
CA ILE A 37 -1.62 -1.42 -1.07
C ILE A 37 -2.48 -2.13 -2.12
N THR A 38 -2.25 -1.92 -3.41
CA THR A 38 -3.00 -2.63 -4.46
C THR A 38 -2.29 -3.89 -4.97
N GLY A 39 -1.12 -4.24 -4.40
CA GLY A 39 -0.32 -5.38 -4.83
C GLY A 39 0.32 -5.26 -6.21
N LEU A 40 0.41 -4.05 -6.76
CA LEU A 40 1.16 -3.79 -7.98
C LEU A 40 2.68 -3.82 -7.72
N TYR A 41 3.10 -3.47 -6.49
CA TYR A 41 4.45 -3.66 -5.99
C TYR A 41 4.44 -4.56 -4.75
N LYS A 42 5.58 -5.22 -4.51
CA LYS A 42 5.83 -5.99 -3.28
C LYS A 42 6.64 -5.14 -2.29
N THR A 43 6.35 -5.31 -1.00
CA THR A 43 7.18 -4.73 0.06
C THR A 43 8.56 -5.40 0.06
N GLN A 44 9.61 -4.61 0.33
CA GLN A 44 10.96 -5.15 0.52
C GLN A 44 11.15 -5.70 1.94
N LEU A 45 10.55 -5.03 2.93
CA LEU A 45 10.52 -5.39 4.34
C LEU A 45 9.15 -5.05 4.92
N GLY A 46 8.77 -5.72 6.01
CA GLY A 46 7.47 -5.58 6.65
C GLY A 46 6.33 -6.19 5.83
N ASN A 47 5.09 -5.90 6.24
CA ASN A 47 3.87 -6.49 5.69
C ASN A 47 2.74 -5.45 5.53
N ILE A 48 1.80 -5.78 4.67
CA ILE A 48 0.51 -5.09 4.52
C ILE A 48 -0.56 -6.12 4.88
N CYS A 49 -1.52 -5.71 5.70
CA CYS A 49 -2.62 -6.56 6.13
C CYS A 49 -3.97 -5.93 5.74
N TYR A 50 -4.89 -6.75 5.24
CA TYR A 50 -6.29 -6.39 5.00
C TYR A 50 -7.13 -7.10 6.05
N GLY A 51 -7.52 -6.37 7.10
CA GLY A 51 -8.06 -6.97 8.31
C GLY A 51 -7.03 -7.91 8.96
N TYR A 52 -7.38 -9.18 9.10
CA TYR A 52 -6.53 -10.21 9.73
C TYR A 52 -5.62 -10.95 8.73
N TYR A 53 -5.72 -10.67 7.44
CA TYR A 53 -5.01 -11.39 6.39
C TYR A 53 -3.78 -10.62 5.92
N ASN A 54 -2.61 -11.25 5.92
CA ASN A 54 -1.43 -10.70 5.27
C ASN A 54 -1.62 -10.71 3.75
N GLN A 55 -1.21 -9.64 3.07
CA GLN A 55 -1.31 -9.52 1.62
C GLN A 55 -0.72 -10.72 0.87
N GLN A 56 0.36 -11.31 1.39
CA GLN A 56 1.03 -12.45 0.75
C GLN A 56 0.21 -13.75 0.80
N ASP A 57 -0.75 -13.84 1.74
CA ASP A 57 -1.62 -15.00 1.94
C ASP A 57 -2.93 -14.89 1.15
N ILE A 58 -3.19 -13.73 0.53
CA ILE A 58 -4.42 -13.45 -0.24
C ILE A 58 -4.13 -13.73 -1.72
N SER A 59 -5.02 -14.49 -2.37
CA SER A 59 -4.92 -14.69 -3.83
C SER A 59 -5.07 -13.35 -4.56
N LEU A 60 -4.36 -13.16 -5.67
CA LEU A 60 -4.46 -11.93 -6.46
C LEU A 60 -5.88 -11.64 -6.94
N GLU A 61 -6.67 -12.68 -7.21
CA GLU A 61 -8.07 -12.56 -7.58
C GLU A 61 -8.90 -11.94 -6.45
N CYS A 62 -8.79 -12.47 -5.23
CA CYS A 62 -9.49 -11.94 -4.06
C CYS A 62 -9.07 -10.50 -3.77
N LEU A 63 -7.76 -10.21 -3.82
CA LEU A 63 -7.25 -8.86 -3.58
C LEU A 63 -7.85 -7.84 -4.57
N ARG A 64 -7.92 -8.20 -5.86
CA ARG A 64 -8.46 -7.32 -6.91
C ARG A 64 -9.97 -7.11 -6.85
N GLN A 65 -10.71 -8.01 -6.19
CA GLN A 65 -12.14 -7.83 -5.92
C GLN A 65 -12.40 -6.85 -4.77
N GLN A 66 -11.46 -6.72 -3.83
CA GLN A 66 -11.61 -5.90 -2.63
C GLN A 66 -10.94 -4.53 -2.74
N VAL A 67 -9.90 -4.40 -3.58
CA VAL A 67 -9.09 -3.19 -3.70
C VAL A 67 -9.07 -2.71 -5.15
N VAL A 68 -9.57 -1.50 -5.37
CA VAL A 68 -9.57 -0.84 -6.67
C VAL A 68 -8.68 0.39 -6.63
N LEU A 69 -7.73 0.48 -7.55
CA LEU A 69 -6.92 1.67 -7.78
C LEU A 69 -7.48 2.44 -8.97
N LEU A 70 -7.85 3.69 -8.75
CA LEU A 70 -8.15 4.63 -9.83
C LEU A 70 -6.88 5.45 -10.11
N PRO A 71 -6.19 5.23 -11.23
CA PRO A 71 -5.03 6.04 -11.59
C PRO A 71 -5.46 7.47 -11.93
N GLN A 72 -4.57 8.42 -11.65
CA GLN A 72 -4.69 9.81 -12.07
C GLN A 72 -4.46 9.95 -13.58
#